data_AF-A0A3T0RU57-F1
#
_entry.id   AF-A0A3T0RU57-F1
#
_cell.length_a   1.000
_cell.length_b   1.000
_cell.length_c   1.000
_cell.angle_alpha   90.00
_cell.angle_beta   90.00
_cell.angle_gamma   90.00
#
_symmetry.space_group_name_H-M   'P 1'
#
loop_
_entity.id
_entity.type
_entity.pdbx_description
1 polymer ?
#
loop_
_entity_poly.entity_id
_entity_poly.type
_entity_poly.pdbx_seq_one_letter_code
_entity_poly.pdbx_strand_id
1 'polypeptide(L)'
;MKKLILAILLVTSAVQAYAHDGGSIRPGRPDRPGQPAPYPGNPYEPNPYDPNPYQPGYPSHPGYGDYGPARTYRWEDQGESKIDKFITATVSINGRDRLVNEILLRANNADVQITRAYARLSNGRTVEIATGTIRQGRDARVRLDYRYSVRVDEIVIEATSPSLIGSRARLQVWLGLAE
;
A
#
# COMPACT_ATOMS: atom_id res chain seq x y z
N MET A 1 16.31 53.26 -3.39
CA MET A 1 15.11 52.40 -3.51
C MET A 1 15.46 51.21 -4.40
N LYS A 2 15.70 50.01 -3.84
CA LYS A 2 16.11 48.80 -4.56
C LYS A 2 14.86 47.99 -4.94
N LYS A 3 14.63 47.78 -6.24
CA LYS A 3 13.54 46.92 -6.75
C LYS A 3 14.03 45.47 -6.74
N LEU A 4 13.36 44.62 -5.96
CA LEU A 4 13.55 43.17 -5.97
C LEU A 4 12.66 42.60 -7.09
N ILE A 5 13.26 41.94 -8.07
CA ILE A 5 12.54 41.24 -9.14
C ILE A 5 12.37 39.79 -8.68
N LEU A 6 11.11 39.40 -8.43
CA LEU A 6 10.71 38.04 -8.08
C LEU A 6 10.49 37.26 -9.38
N ALA A 7 11.36 36.28 -9.67
CA ALA A 7 11.20 35.38 -10.80
C ALA A 7 10.36 34.16 -10.36
N ILE A 8 9.15 34.03 -10.91
CA ILE A 8 8.28 32.86 -10.75
C ILE A 8 8.66 31.86 -11.84
N LEU A 9 9.24 30.72 -11.43
CA LEU A 9 9.53 29.60 -12.32
C LEU A 9 8.29 28.69 -12.39
N LEU A 10 7.54 28.76 -13.49
CA LEU A 10 6.47 27.80 -13.79
C LEU A 10 7.09 26.53 -14.39
N VAL A 11 7.02 25.42 -13.66
CA VAL A 11 7.34 24.09 -14.17
C VAL A 11 6.04 23.47 -14.70
N THR A 12 5.91 23.40 -16.03
CA THR A 12 4.83 22.70 -16.71
C THR A 12 5.24 21.25 -16.97
N SER A 13 4.78 20.32 -16.13
CA SER A 13 4.88 18.88 -16.40
C SER A 13 3.73 18.44 -17.30
N ALA A 14 4.07 17.98 -18.51
CA ALA A 14 3.14 17.38 -19.46
C ALA A 14 2.62 16.04 -18.93
N VAL A 15 1.31 15.92 -18.78
CA VAL A 15 0.62 14.65 -18.50
C VAL A 15 0.32 13.99 -19.83
N GLN A 16 1.02 12.91 -20.15
CA GLN A 16 0.68 12.02 -21.28
C GLN A 16 -0.50 11.14 -20.87
N ALA A 17 -1.66 11.41 -21.47
CA ALA A 17 -2.82 10.53 -21.42
C ALA A 17 -2.61 9.38 -22.40
N TYR A 18 -2.50 8.14 -21.89
CA TYR A 18 -2.56 6.94 -22.72
C TYR A 18 -4.04 6.60 -22.98
N ALA A 19 -4.47 6.78 -24.23
CA ALA A 19 -5.71 6.23 -24.74
C ALA A 19 -5.53 4.73 -24.98
N HIS A 20 -6.30 3.90 -24.28
CA HIS A 20 -6.47 2.48 -24.63
C HIS A 20 -7.71 2.33 -25.49
N ASP A 21 -7.48 2.05 -26.77
CA ASP A 21 -8.48 1.83 -27.79
C ASP A 21 -8.72 0.33 -28.02
N GLY A 22 -10.00 -0.01 -28.26
CA GLY A 22 -10.56 -1.16 -28.96
C GLY A 22 -9.99 -2.58 -28.79
N GLY A 23 -10.81 -3.49 -28.24
CA GLY A 23 -10.64 -4.94 -28.39
C GLY A 23 -11.96 -5.72 -28.34
N SER A 24 -12.54 -5.98 -29.51
CA SER A 24 -13.87 -6.57 -29.76
C SER A 24 -14.09 -8.03 -29.32
N ILE A 25 -15.36 -8.33 -29.05
CA ILE A 25 -16.02 -9.62 -28.83
C ILE A 25 -15.76 -10.60 -30.01
N ARG A 26 -15.49 -11.89 -29.74
CA ARG A 26 -15.68 -12.97 -30.72
C ARG A 26 -16.62 -14.07 -30.18
N PRO A 27 -17.67 -14.45 -30.93
CA PRO A 27 -18.56 -15.57 -30.63
C PRO A 27 -17.92 -16.93 -31.01
N GLY A 28 -18.39 -17.98 -30.34
CA GLY A 28 -17.72 -19.28 -30.19
C GLY A 28 -17.70 -20.24 -31.39
N ARG A 29 -17.16 -21.43 -31.13
CA ARG A 29 -17.31 -22.63 -31.98
C ARG A 29 -17.66 -23.88 -31.15
N PRO A 30 -18.46 -24.81 -31.71
CA PRO A 30 -18.90 -26.04 -31.05
C PRO A 30 -17.99 -27.26 -31.34
N ASP A 31 -18.13 -28.25 -30.45
CA ASP A 31 -17.87 -29.70 -30.55
C ASP A 31 -16.50 -30.23 -31.02
N ARG A 32 -15.75 -30.81 -30.06
CA ARG A 32 -14.98 -32.03 -30.29
C ARG A 32 -15.25 -33.07 -29.19
N PRO A 33 -15.74 -34.27 -29.55
CA PRO A 33 -15.93 -35.38 -28.64
C PRO A 33 -14.63 -36.17 -28.41
N GLY A 34 -14.45 -36.68 -27.19
CA GLY A 34 -13.40 -37.65 -26.86
C GLY A 34 -12.92 -37.56 -25.40
N GLN A 35 -13.82 -37.83 -24.44
CA GLN A 35 -13.44 -38.15 -23.05
C GLN A 35 -12.66 -39.48 -22.98
N PRO A 36 -11.65 -39.57 -22.11
CA PRO A 36 -11.37 -40.79 -21.35
C PRO A 36 -11.87 -40.69 -19.90
N ALA A 37 -12.14 -41.87 -19.33
CA ALA A 37 -12.90 -42.20 -18.12
C ALA A 37 -12.54 -41.47 -16.80
N PRO A 38 -13.50 -41.38 -15.85
CA PRO A 38 -13.36 -40.66 -14.59
C PRO A 38 -12.41 -41.38 -13.61
N TYR A 39 -11.47 -40.62 -13.03
CA TYR A 39 -10.75 -41.04 -11.82
C TYR A 39 -11.49 -40.57 -10.56
N PRO A 40 -11.44 -41.36 -9.47
CA PRO A 40 -12.43 -41.37 -8.40
C PRO A 40 -12.15 -40.34 -7.30
N GLY A 41 -13.23 -39.78 -6.74
CA GLY A 41 -13.22 -39.13 -5.42
C GLY A 41 -13.55 -37.65 -5.44
N ASN A 42 -14.80 -37.36 -5.10
CA ASN A 42 -15.48 -36.07 -5.06
C ASN A 42 -14.78 -35.02 -4.14
N PRO A 43 -15.00 -33.71 -4.38
CA PRO A 43 -14.65 -32.63 -3.46
C PRO A 43 -15.44 -32.77 -2.16
N TYR A 44 -14.82 -32.42 -1.04
CA TYR A 44 -15.56 -32.10 0.18
C TYR A 44 -16.44 -30.88 -0.10
N GLU A 45 -17.71 -31.11 -0.46
CA GLU A 45 -18.76 -30.16 -0.14
C GLU A 45 -18.89 -30.14 1.39
N PRO A 46 -18.77 -28.99 2.06
CA PRO A 46 -19.03 -28.91 3.49
C PRO A 46 -20.51 -29.24 3.73
N ASN A 47 -20.76 -30.35 4.43
CA ASN A 47 -22.09 -30.73 4.89
C ASN A 47 -22.55 -29.68 5.93
N PRO A 48 -23.61 -28.89 5.68
CA PRO A 48 -24.02 -27.81 6.59
C PRO A 48 -24.73 -28.30 7.88
N TYR A 49 -24.80 -29.61 8.12
CA TYR A 49 -25.46 -30.21 9.28
C TYR A 49 -24.62 -31.27 10.03
N ASP A 50 -23.29 -31.13 10.09
CA ASP A 50 -22.46 -32.04 10.91
C ASP A 50 -22.04 -31.42 12.25
N PRO A 51 -22.78 -31.66 13.36
CA PRO A 51 -22.37 -31.27 14.70
C PRO A 51 -21.48 -32.38 15.29
N ASN A 52 -20.23 -32.51 14.82
CA ASN A 52 -19.28 -33.41 15.47
C ASN A 52 -18.18 -32.65 16.24
N PRO A 53 -18.24 -32.61 17.59
CA PRO A 53 -17.35 -31.81 18.44
C PRO A 53 -16.01 -32.48 18.81
N TYR A 54 -15.60 -33.59 18.19
CA TYR A 54 -14.35 -34.27 18.56
C TYR A 54 -13.57 -34.79 17.35
N GLN A 55 -12.81 -33.92 16.68
CA GLN A 55 -11.62 -34.36 15.93
C GLN A 55 -10.38 -34.16 16.81
N PRO A 56 -9.65 -35.24 17.17
CA PRO A 56 -8.37 -35.15 17.87
C PRO A 56 -7.42 -34.30 17.04
N GLY A 57 -6.94 -33.20 17.62
CA GLY A 57 -6.11 -32.22 16.93
C GLY A 57 -4.88 -32.87 16.33
N TYR A 58 -4.86 -32.98 15.00
CA TYR A 58 -3.62 -33.17 14.27
C TYR A 58 -2.65 -32.06 14.70
N PRO A 59 -1.39 -32.38 15.04
CA PRO A 59 -0.40 -31.35 15.27
C PRO A 59 -0.37 -30.45 14.04
N SER A 60 -0.74 -29.19 14.27
CA SER A 60 -0.64 -28.12 13.30
C SER A 60 0.75 -28.18 12.70
N HIS A 61 0.85 -28.58 11.43
CA HIS A 61 2.07 -28.43 10.66
C HIS A 61 2.55 -26.98 10.87
N PRO A 62 3.76 -26.74 11.42
CA PRO A 62 4.30 -25.40 11.47
C PRO A 62 4.40 -24.94 10.03
N GLY A 63 3.54 -23.99 9.64
CA GLY A 63 3.46 -23.49 8.29
C GLY A 63 4.84 -23.05 7.82
N TYR A 64 5.42 -23.83 6.92
CA TYR A 64 6.44 -23.38 5.99
C TYR A 64 5.94 -22.09 5.36
N GLY A 65 6.68 -20.98 5.54
CA GLY A 65 6.50 -19.86 4.62
C GLY A 65 6.74 -18.45 5.13
N ASP A 66 7.24 -18.22 6.35
CA ASP A 66 7.33 -16.82 6.79
C ASP A 66 8.62 -16.47 7.57
N TYR A 67 9.51 -17.44 7.87
CA TYR A 67 10.80 -17.17 8.52
C TYR A 67 11.83 -16.66 7.50
N GLY A 68 11.70 -15.40 7.08
CA GLY A 68 12.72 -14.67 6.33
C GLY A 68 12.99 -13.30 6.94
N PRO A 69 14.09 -12.62 6.55
CA PRO A 69 14.50 -11.30 7.05
C PRO A 69 13.55 -10.14 6.66
N ALA A 70 12.33 -10.45 6.23
CA ALA A 70 11.30 -9.53 5.75
C ALA A 70 10.10 -9.42 6.71
N ARG A 71 10.22 -9.92 7.95
CA ARG A 71 9.14 -9.79 8.96
C ARG A 71 9.22 -8.44 9.67
N THR A 72 8.09 -7.75 9.79
CA THR A 72 7.93 -6.64 10.73
C THR A 72 7.96 -7.19 12.15
N TYR A 73 9.01 -6.89 12.90
CA TYR A 73 9.15 -7.29 14.30
C TYR A 73 8.33 -6.39 15.23
N ARG A 74 8.36 -5.08 14.98
CA ARG A 74 7.58 -4.10 15.76
C ARG A 74 7.13 -2.93 14.90
N TRP A 75 6.03 -2.32 15.31
CA TRP A 75 5.54 -1.08 14.72
C TRP A 75 5.96 0.10 15.59
N GLU A 76 6.50 1.14 14.95
CA GLU A 76 6.85 2.40 15.61
C GLU A 76 6.01 3.53 15.01
N ASP A 77 5.21 4.18 15.85
CA ASP A 77 4.44 5.36 15.50
C ASP A 77 5.36 6.57 15.32
N GLN A 78 5.29 7.20 14.14
CA GLN A 78 6.05 8.41 13.81
C GLN A 78 5.25 9.69 14.12
N GLY A 79 4.05 9.53 14.66
CA GLY A 79 3.15 10.61 15.00
C GLY A 79 2.16 10.94 13.90
N GLU A 80 1.40 11.99 14.16
CA GLU A 80 0.30 12.43 13.32
C GLU A 80 0.59 13.82 12.75
N SER A 81 0.42 13.96 11.44
CA SER A 81 0.58 15.22 10.72
C SER A 81 -0.76 15.75 10.26
N LYS A 82 -1.02 17.03 10.52
CA LYS A 82 -2.21 17.71 10.01
C LYS A 82 -2.03 18.00 8.52
N ILE A 83 -2.96 17.56 7.69
CA ILE A 83 -2.90 17.78 6.24
C ILE A 83 -3.79 18.97 5.89
N ASP A 84 -3.22 19.93 5.17
CA ASP A 84 -3.96 21.13 4.79
C ASP A 84 -5.01 20.85 3.71
N LYS A 85 -6.05 21.67 3.73
CA LYS A 85 -7.07 21.67 2.69
C LYS A 85 -6.54 22.43 1.48
N PHE A 86 -6.77 21.88 0.29
CA PHE A 86 -6.46 22.51 -1.01
C PHE A 86 -4.98 22.79 -1.33
N ILE A 87 -4.10 22.84 -0.32
CA ILE A 87 -2.67 23.05 -0.48
C ILE A 87 -1.96 21.74 -0.17
N THR A 88 -1.05 21.34 -1.05
CA THR A 88 -0.20 20.17 -0.83
C THR A 88 0.69 20.39 0.38
N ALA A 89 0.45 19.62 1.43
CA ALA A 89 1.32 19.55 2.59
C ALA A 89 2.43 18.52 2.31
N THR A 90 3.66 18.85 2.71
CA THR A 90 4.78 17.92 2.70
C THR A 90 5.04 17.45 4.13
N VAL A 91 4.93 16.14 4.35
CA VAL A 91 5.31 15.48 5.60
C VAL A 91 6.65 14.78 5.36
N SER A 92 7.66 15.15 6.13
CA SER A 92 8.97 14.49 6.13
C SER A 92 9.18 13.79 7.47
N ILE A 93 9.51 12.49 7.40
CA ILE A 93 9.78 11.64 8.55
C ILE A 93 11.19 11.11 8.41
N ASN A 94 12.02 11.34 9.43
CA ASN A 94 13.38 10.81 9.46
C ASN A 94 13.37 9.35 9.91
N GLY A 95 13.76 8.44 9.02
CA GLY A 95 13.83 7.00 9.26
C GLY A 95 15.01 6.59 10.14
N ARG A 96 15.98 7.49 10.38
CA ARG A 96 17.17 7.31 11.23
C ARG A 96 18.02 6.09 10.85
N ASP A 97 18.13 5.80 9.56
CA ASP A 97 18.89 4.64 9.05
C ASP A 97 18.45 3.31 9.72
N ARG A 98 17.14 3.16 9.94
CA ARG A 98 16.55 1.93 10.48
C ARG A 98 16.17 0.99 9.36
N LEU A 99 16.22 -0.31 9.65
CA LEU A 99 15.67 -1.35 8.78
C LEU A 99 14.15 -1.35 8.86
N VAL A 100 13.51 -1.02 7.75
CA VAL A 100 12.05 -0.94 7.60
C VAL A 100 11.62 -1.97 6.57
N ASN A 101 10.63 -2.77 6.93
CA ASN A 101 9.96 -3.71 6.01
C ASN A 101 8.69 -3.10 5.42
N GLU A 102 7.95 -2.39 6.26
CA GLU A 102 6.62 -1.91 5.91
C GLU A 102 6.38 -0.48 6.39
N ILE A 103 5.57 0.24 5.64
CA ILE A 103 5.08 1.57 6.02
C ILE A 103 3.56 1.49 6.03
N LEU A 104 2.96 1.93 7.12
CA LEU A 104 1.51 2.05 7.25
C LEU A 104 1.14 3.52 7.30
N LEU A 105 0.22 3.93 6.44
CA LEU A 105 -0.34 5.26 6.36
C LEU A 105 -1.83 5.19 6.72
N ARG A 106 -2.28 5.93 7.74
CA ARG A 106 -3.70 6.00 8.12
C ARG A 106 -4.22 7.42 7.99
N ALA A 107 -5.39 7.54 7.37
CA ALA A 107 -6.14 8.78 7.34
C ALA A 107 -7.08 8.88 8.56
N ASN A 108 -6.78 9.78 9.47
CA ASN A 108 -7.59 10.10 10.63
C ASN A 108 -8.48 11.33 10.34
N ASN A 109 -9.69 11.34 10.92
CA ASN A 109 -10.72 12.38 10.84
C ASN A 109 -11.36 12.66 9.47
N ALA A 110 -10.62 12.54 8.38
CA ALA A 110 -11.10 12.75 7.02
C ALA A 110 -10.21 12.00 6.02
N ASP A 111 -10.65 11.94 4.76
CA ASP A 111 -9.87 11.34 3.68
C ASP A 111 -8.56 12.11 3.45
N VAL A 112 -7.51 11.40 3.02
CA VAL A 112 -6.22 11.98 2.62
C VAL A 112 -5.96 11.61 1.17
N GLN A 113 -5.76 12.60 0.31
CA GLN A 113 -5.29 12.40 -1.06
C GLN A 113 -3.77 12.51 -1.09
N ILE A 114 -3.09 11.39 -1.32
CA ILE A 114 -1.65 11.33 -1.51
C ILE A 114 -1.35 11.59 -2.98
N THR A 115 -0.69 12.71 -3.26
CA THR A 115 -0.17 13.02 -4.59
C THR A 115 1.06 12.18 -4.89
N ARG A 116 1.96 12.07 -3.89
CA ARG A 116 3.18 11.29 -4.00
C ARG A 116 3.70 10.92 -2.60
N ALA A 117 4.05 9.67 -2.39
CA ALA A 117 4.81 9.25 -1.22
C ALA A 117 6.02 8.42 -1.65
N TYR A 118 7.21 8.72 -1.12
CA TYR A 118 8.43 7.97 -1.41
C TYR A 118 9.35 7.88 -0.20
N ALA A 119 10.16 6.82 -0.15
CA ALA A 119 11.25 6.65 0.80
C ALA A 119 12.59 6.88 0.09
N ARG A 120 13.47 7.67 0.70
CA ARG A 120 14.90 7.71 0.39
C ARG A 120 15.61 6.68 1.26
N LEU A 121 16.33 5.78 0.60
CA LEU A 121 17.10 4.73 1.25
C LEU A 121 18.52 5.21 1.51
N SER A 122 19.20 4.58 2.47
CA SER A 122 20.57 4.94 2.86
C SER A 122 21.63 4.73 1.77
N ASN A 123 21.29 4.00 0.71
CA ASN A 123 22.11 3.87 -0.49
C ASN A 123 21.83 4.96 -1.55
N GLY A 124 21.03 5.99 -1.23
CA GLY A 124 20.67 7.08 -2.11
C GLY A 124 19.55 6.77 -3.11
N ARG A 125 19.00 5.55 -3.13
CA ARG A 125 17.88 5.19 -4.01
C ARG A 125 16.56 5.70 -3.43
N THR A 126 15.61 5.95 -4.33
CA THR A 126 14.23 6.31 -3.97
C THR A 126 13.29 5.15 -4.32
N VAL A 127 12.38 4.84 -3.41
CA VAL A 127 11.32 3.84 -3.60
C VAL A 127 9.97 4.54 -3.46
N GLU A 128 9.07 4.33 -4.43
CA GLU A 128 7.71 4.83 -4.34
C GLU A 128 6.91 4.01 -3.31
N ILE A 129 6.21 4.71 -2.42
CA ILE A 129 5.44 4.11 -1.34
C ILE A 129 3.98 4.02 -1.77
N ALA A 130 3.36 5.16 -2.06
CA ALA A 130 1.93 5.23 -2.32
C ALA A 130 1.56 6.46 -3.15
N THR A 131 0.47 6.30 -3.91
CA THR A 131 -0.27 7.36 -4.57
C THR A 131 -1.77 7.04 -4.46
N GLY A 132 -2.62 8.07 -4.48
CA GLY A 132 -4.08 7.90 -4.44
C GLY A 132 -4.72 8.30 -3.12
N THR A 133 -5.97 7.88 -2.91
CA THR A 133 -6.78 8.32 -1.76
C THR A 133 -6.79 7.27 -0.65
N ILE A 134 -6.47 7.69 0.57
CA ILE A 134 -6.72 6.92 1.79
C ILE A 134 -8.01 7.43 2.42
N ARG A 135 -9.03 6.58 2.49
CA ARG A 135 -10.31 6.93 3.12
C ARG A 135 -10.18 7.04 4.63
N GLN A 136 -11.01 7.86 5.25
CA GLN A 136 -11.07 8.02 6.70
C GLN A 136 -11.17 6.67 7.43
N GLY A 137 -10.31 6.47 8.43
CA GLY A 137 -10.24 5.25 9.23
C GLY A 137 -9.70 4.03 8.48
N ARG A 138 -9.18 4.21 7.26
CA ARG A 138 -8.52 3.15 6.48
C ARG A 138 -7.02 3.34 6.46
N ASP A 139 -6.37 2.22 6.21
CA ASP A 139 -4.91 2.11 6.17
C ASP A 139 -4.47 1.78 4.75
N ALA A 140 -3.45 2.47 4.27
CA ALA A 140 -2.64 2.03 3.15
C ALA A 140 -1.36 1.41 3.72
N ARG A 141 -1.19 0.11 3.50
CA ARG A 141 -0.01 -0.63 3.92
C ARG A 141 0.87 -0.92 2.71
N VAL A 142 2.15 -0.58 2.82
CA VAL A 142 3.11 -0.70 1.74
C VAL A 142 4.29 -1.52 2.23
N ARG A 143 4.65 -2.54 1.46
CA ARG A 143 5.86 -3.34 1.68
C ARG A 143 6.97 -2.77 0.82
N LEU A 144 8.11 -2.45 1.41
CA LEU A 144 9.22 -1.82 0.68
C LEU A 144 9.98 -2.82 -0.19
N ASP A 145 10.20 -4.03 0.33
CA ASP A 145 10.71 -5.18 -0.43
C ASP A 145 10.17 -6.46 0.24
N TYR A 146 9.94 -7.51 -0.55
CA TYR A 146 9.37 -8.78 -0.06
C TYR A 146 10.42 -9.79 0.38
N ARG A 147 11.70 -9.54 0.06
CA ARG A 147 12.84 -10.41 0.36
C ARG A 147 13.72 -9.84 1.47
N TYR A 148 13.86 -8.52 1.54
CA TYR A 148 14.82 -7.87 2.43
C TYR A 148 14.22 -6.67 3.15
N SER A 149 14.72 -6.41 4.36
CA SER A 149 14.50 -5.14 5.03
C SER A 149 15.37 -4.06 4.38
N VAL A 150 14.83 -2.85 4.21
CA VAL A 150 15.57 -1.73 3.61
C VAL A 150 15.91 -0.67 4.65
N ARG A 151 17.12 -0.11 4.56
CA ARG A 151 17.52 1.02 5.41
C ARG A 151 16.91 2.30 4.86
N VAL A 152 16.06 2.94 5.66
CA VAL A 152 15.32 4.15 5.28
C VAL A 152 15.91 5.36 5.99
N ASP A 153 16.30 6.38 5.21
CA ASP A 153 16.80 7.66 5.73
C ASP A 153 15.65 8.64 5.95
N GLU A 154 14.79 8.78 4.94
CA GLU A 154 13.72 9.78 4.92
C GLU A 154 12.49 9.24 4.19
N ILE A 155 11.31 9.52 4.74
CA ILE A 155 10.03 9.30 4.07
C ILE A 155 9.42 10.66 3.81
N VAL A 156 9.10 10.93 2.54
CA VAL A 156 8.48 12.17 2.09
C VAL A 156 7.10 11.86 1.54
N ILE A 157 6.08 12.55 2.07
CA ILE A 157 4.69 12.38 1.68
C ILE A 157 4.11 13.74 1.32
N GLU A 158 3.70 13.87 0.07
CA GLU A 158 2.97 15.01 -0.47
C GLU A 158 1.48 14.65 -0.52
N ALA A 159 0.69 15.32 0.30
CA ALA A 159 -0.72 15.01 0.46
C ALA A 159 -1.60 16.26 0.62
N THR A 160 -2.88 16.10 0.30
CA THR A 160 -3.92 17.12 0.47
C THR A 160 -5.15 16.51 1.16
N SER A 161 -5.89 17.33 1.89
CA SER A 161 -7.19 16.96 2.44
C SER A 161 -8.28 17.37 1.44
N PRO A 162 -8.97 16.45 0.74
CA PRO A 162 -10.01 16.78 -0.23
C PRO A 162 -11.31 17.31 0.41
N SER A 163 -11.48 17.15 1.73
CA SER A 163 -12.68 17.59 2.44
C SER A 163 -12.86 19.12 2.40
N LEU A 164 -13.90 19.55 1.69
CA LEU A 164 -14.28 20.97 1.56
C LEU A 164 -14.75 21.53 2.90
N ILE A 165 -15.63 20.80 3.59
CA ILE A 165 -16.32 21.23 4.81
C ILE A 165 -15.88 20.35 5.98
N GLY A 166 -15.77 20.93 7.19
CA GLY A 166 -15.44 20.19 8.42
C GLY A 166 -13.95 20.18 8.79
N SER A 167 -13.55 19.22 9.62
CA SER A 167 -12.19 19.06 10.15
C SER A 167 -11.16 18.79 9.06
N ARG A 168 -9.91 19.20 9.29
CA ARG A 168 -8.79 18.83 8.42
C ARG A 168 -8.46 17.34 8.59
N ALA A 169 -8.08 16.67 7.50
CA ALA A 169 -7.53 15.33 7.58
C ALA A 169 -6.22 15.32 8.37
N ARG A 170 -5.94 14.20 9.02
CA ARG A 170 -4.69 13.96 9.69
C ARG A 170 -4.10 12.65 9.18
N LEU A 171 -2.81 12.66 8.86
CA LEU A 171 -2.11 11.49 8.37
C LEU A 171 -1.22 10.97 9.49
N GLN A 172 -1.46 9.73 9.92
CA GLN A 172 -0.61 9.04 10.87
C GLN A 172 0.25 8.02 10.13
N VAL A 173 1.51 7.92 10.53
CA VAL A 173 2.51 7.06 9.87
C VAL A 173 3.15 6.13 10.88
N TRP A 174 3.19 4.83 10.54
CA TRP A 174 3.93 3.84 11.32
C TRP A 174 4.96 3.15 10.45
N LEU A 175 6.10 2.85 11.06
CA LEU A 175 7.18 2.07 10.46
C LEU A 175 7.16 0.67 11.04
N GLY A 176 7.03 -0.32 10.17
CA GLY A 176 7.24 -1.72 10.48
C GLY A 176 8.73 -2.02 10.45
N LEU A 177 9.36 -2.03 11.62
CA LEU A 177 10.80 -2.23 11.77
C LEU A 177 11.17 -3.72 11.72
N ALA A 178 12.35 -3.99 11.18
CA ALA A 178 13.00 -5.29 11.26
C ALA A 178 14.04 -5.34 12.40
N GLU A 179 14.45 -6.55 12.78
CA GLU A 179 15.61 -6.79 13.66
C GLU A 179 16.91 -6.94 12.85
#